data_AF-A0A1I7W0S0-F1
#
_entry.id   AF-A0A1I7W0S0-F1
#
_cell.length_a   1.000
_cell.length_b   1.000
_cell.length_c   1.000
_cell.angle_alpha   90.00
_cell.angle_beta   90.00
_cell.angle_gamma   90.00
#
_symmetry.space_group_name_H-M   'P 1'
#
loop_
_entity.id
_entity.type
_entity.pdbx_description
1 polymer ?
#
loop_
_entity_poly.entity_id
_entity_poly.type
_entity_poly.pdbx_seq_one_letter_code
_entity_poly.pdbx_strand_id
1 'polypeptide(L)'
;MEHDWMLCVDRLLGAWTGYQLGVRMLSGGPETYEKAKWFAEVLAEHVSNSQNLQVHDLSEWISDVLDNEFDLILEDNSLEWLASSLLKCSMWLKKCQKAELENFLSQLPSESSVQTAAIESQVVLDNSDEESSDCEELEHETRDEQTKKPSRKRMETDEDGWTTVIRR
;
A
#
# COMPACT_ATOMS: atom_id res chain seq x y z
N MET A 1 29.37 -2.93 4.31
CA MET A 1 28.48 -3.88 5.01
C MET A 1 27.22 -3.19 5.50
N GLU A 2 27.34 -2.08 6.24
CA GLU A 2 26.17 -1.31 6.70
C GLU A 2 25.34 -0.70 5.56
N HIS A 3 26.01 -0.16 4.53
CA HIS A 3 25.33 0.34 3.33
C HIS A 3 24.61 -0.78 2.53
N ASP A 4 25.23 -1.95 2.43
CA ASP A 4 24.63 -3.12 1.77
C ASP A 4 23.39 -3.59 2.53
N TRP A 5 23.39 -3.49 3.87
CA TRP A 5 22.26 -3.87 4.72
C TRP A 5 21.07 -2.92 4.57
N MET A 6 21.31 -1.61 4.67
CA MET A 6 20.26 -0.61 4.45
C MET A 6 19.59 -0.77 3.09
N LEU A 7 20.37 -0.99 2.03
CA LEU A 7 19.83 -1.23 0.68
C LEU A 7 18.91 -2.46 0.63
N CYS A 8 19.21 -3.52 1.40
CA CYS A 8 18.35 -4.70 1.48
C CYS A 8 17.02 -4.38 2.17
N VAL A 9 17.08 -3.63 3.27
CA VAL A 9 15.89 -3.24 4.03
C VAL A 9 14.98 -2.36 3.16
N ASP A 10 15.54 -1.34 2.51
CA ASP A 10 14.79 -0.47 1.60
C ASP A 10 14.15 -1.25 0.46
N ARG A 11 14.89 -2.21 -0.12
CA ARG A 11 14.35 -3.07 -1.19
C ARG A 11 13.21 -3.95 -0.72
N LEU A 12 13.29 -4.51 0.48
CA LEU A 12 12.24 -5.34 1.06
C LEU A 12 10.98 -4.52 1.39
N LEU A 13 11.15 -3.34 1.97
CA LEU A 13 10.05 -2.40 2.21
C LEU A 13 9.42 -1.91 0.91
N GLY A 14 10.22 -1.68 -0.14
CA GLY A 14 9.76 -1.31 -1.48
C GLY A 14 8.95 -2.41 -2.18
N ALA A 15 9.27 -3.68 -1.91
CA ALA A 15 8.54 -4.83 -2.44
C ALA A 15 7.26 -5.14 -1.64
N TRP A 16 7.12 -4.58 -0.43
CA TRP A 16 6.00 -4.85 0.45
C TRP A 16 4.77 -4.00 0.09
N THR A 17 3.88 -4.59 -0.68
CA THR A 17 2.70 -3.93 -1.27
C THR A 17 1.79 -3.25 -0.24
N GLY A 18 1.47 -3.92 0.87
CA GLY A 18 0.59 -3.36 1.91
C GLY A 18 1.16 -2.10 2.56
N TYR A 19 2.46 -2.12 2.86
CA TYR A 19 3.16 -0.96 3.40
C TYR A 19 3.27 0.18 2.39
N GLN A 20 3.65 -0.10 1.14
CA GLN A 20 3.72 0.92 0.09
C GLN A 20 2.37 1.60 -0.15
N LEU A 21 1.27 0.83 -0.08
CA LEU A 21 -0.07 1.38 -0.15
C LEU A 21 -0.37 2.29 1.05
N GLY A 22 -0.06 1.86 2.28
CA GLY A 22 -0.25 2.69 3.49
C GLY A 22 0.55 4.00 3.43
N VAL A 23 1.80 3.94 2.99
CA VAL A 23 2.64 5.13 2.80
C VAL A 23 2.03 6.08 1.76
N ARG A 24 1.53 5.55 0.63
CA ARG A 24 0.87 6.35 -0.41
C ARG A 24 -0.42 6.99 0.08
N MET A 25 -1.18 6.30 0.92
CA MET A 25 -2.42 6.79 1.50
C MET A 25 -2.19 7.76 2.67
N LEU A 26 -0.93 8.09 2.99
CA LEU A 26 -0.55 8.94 4.12
C LEU A 26 -1.12 8.42 5.44
N SER A 27 -1.15 7.10 5.63
CA SER A 27 -1.75 6.48 6.82
C SER A 27 -1.10 6.97 8.12
N GLY A 28 0.20 7.33 8.11
CA GLY A 28 0.90 7.93 9.25
C GLY A 28 0.74 9.45 9.42
N GLY A 29 -0.16 10.08 8.65
CA GLY A 29 -0.41 11.53 8.64
C GLY A 29 0.52 12.33 7.71
N PRO A 30 0.66 13.66 7.91
CA PRO A 30 1.45 14.52 7.03
C PRO A 30 2.95 14.18 7.01
N GLU A 31 3.44 13.54 8.06
CA GLU A 31 4.84 13.14 8.23
C GLU A 31 5.09 11.68 7.80
N THR A 32 4.15 11.04 7.09
CA THR A 32 4.24 9.62 6.70
C THR A 32 5.56 9.30 5.99
N TYR A 33 6.06 10.17 5.10
CA TYR A 33 7.33 9.95 4.40
C TYR A 33 8.55 10.03 5.32
N GLU A 34 8.53 10.93 6.30
CA GLU A 34 9.62 11.03 7.29
C GLU A 34 9.62 9.82 8.21
N LYS A 35 8.43 9.40 8.67
CA LYS A 35 8.23 8.16 9.42
C LYS A 35 8.68 6.93 8.62
N ALA A 36 8.41 6.89 7.31
CA ALA A 36 8.83 5.77 6.46
C ALA A 36 10.36 5.62 6.41
N LYS A 37 11.07 6.75 6.31
CA LYS A 37 12.53 6.77 6.35
C LYS A 37 13.06 6.37 7.74
N TRP A 38 12.49 6.94 8.79
CA TRP A 38 12.83 6.58 10.17
C TRP A 38 12.59 5.09 10.44
N PHE A 39 11.48 4.54 9.95
CA PHE A 39 11.14 3.15 10.13
C PHE A 39 12.17 2.22 9.47
N ALA A 40 12.63 2.54 8.25
CA ALA A 40 13.70 1.78 7.59
C ALA A 40 15.01 1.76 8.42
N GLU A 41 15.39 2.90 8.98
CA GLU A 41 16.59 3.04 9.84
C GLU A 41 16.45 2.22 11.14
N VAL A 42 15.34 2.38 11.86
CA VAL A 42 15.11 1.66 13.13
C VAL A 42 14.94 0.16 12.90
N LEU A 43 14.26 -0.25 11.83
CA LEU A 43 14.12 -1.66 11.45
C LEU A 43 15.48 -2.30 11.18
N ALA A 44 16.34 -1.59 10.42
CA ALA A 44 17.69 -2.04 10.12
C ALA A 44 18.54 -2.18 11.40
N GLU A 45 18.44 -1.21 12.31
CA GLU A 45 19.12 -1.24 13.60
C GLU A 45 18.60 -2.38 14.50
N HIS A 46 17.28 -2.53 14.61
CA HIS A 46 16.63 -3.52 15.47
C HIS A 46 17.05 -4.95 15.10
N VAL A 47 17.06 -5.28 13.81
CA VAL A 47 17.50 -6.59 13.31
C VAL A 47 19.01 -6.79 13.46
N SER A 48 19.81 -5.72 13.40
CA SER A 48 21.27 -5.79 13.56
C SER A 48 21.68 -6.00 15.03
N ASN A 49 21.00 -5.31 15.94
CA ASN A 49 21.28 -5.35 17.37
C ASN A 49 20.71 -6.60 18.06
N SER A 50 19.62 -7.16 17.54
CA SER A 50 18.97 -8.32 18.14
C SER A 50 19.68 -9.62 17.77
N GLN A 51 20.17 -10.35 18.78
CA GLN A 51 20.81 -11.65 18.60
C GLN A 51 19.79 -12.77 18.84
N ASN A 52 19.58 -13.62 17.82
CA ASN A 52 18.58 -14.71 17.79
C ASN A 52 17.11 -14.28 17.68
N LEU A 53 16.85 -13.15 17.01
CA LEU A 53 15.49 -12.68 16.75
C LEU A 53 14.69 -13.73 15.96
N GLN A 54 13.52 -14.12 16.48
CA GLN A 54 12.61 -15.02 15.77
C GLN A 54 11.73 -14.24 14.80
N VAL A 55 11.19 -14.94 13.80
CA VAL A 55 10.27 -14.35 12.81
C VAL A 55 9.04 -13.76 13.51
N HIS A 56 8.49 -14.48 14.50
CA HIS A 56 7.31 -14.07 15.24
C HIS A 56 7.56 -12.77 16.04
N ASP A 57 8.64 -12.73 16.83
CA ASP A 57 9.00 -11.54 17.62
C ASP A 57 9.21 -10.30 16.74
N LEU A 58 9.90 -10.46 15.60
CA LEU A 58 10.10 -9.36 14.65
C LEU A 58 8.79 -8.94 13.98
N SER A 59 7.92 -9.89 13.64
CA SER A 59 6.62 -9.62 13.05
C SER A 59 5.71 -8.84 13.99
N GLU A 60 5.64 -9.24 15.26
CA GLU A 60 4.89 -8.51 16.30
C GLU A 60 5.45 -7.10 16.48
N TRP A 61 6.77 -6.97 16.57
CA TRP A 61 7.41 -5.64 16.69
C TRP A 61 7.12 -4.73 15.49
N ILE A 62 7.18 -5.27 14.26
CA ILE A 62 6.82 -4.50 13.06
C ILE A 62 5.34 -4.10 13.11
N SER A 63 4.45 -5.03 13.51
CA SER A 63 3.02 -4.77 13.64
C SER A 63 2.75 -3.63 14.61
N ASP A 64 3.39 -3.65 15.79
CA ASP A 64 3.25 -2.59 16.79
C ASP A 64 3.72 -1.24 16.24
N VAL A 65 4.82 -1.20 15.48
CA VAL A 65 5.30 0.05 14.88
C VAL A 65 4.32 0.57 13.82
N LEU A 66 3.77 -0.32 12.97
CA LEU A 66 2.80 0.08 11.96
C LEU A 66 1.49 0.59 12.56
N ASP A 67 0.99 -0.04 13.61
CA ASP A 67 -0.22 0.39 14.30
C ASP A 67 -0.02 1.76 14.98
N ASN A 68 1.08 1.92 15.73
CA ASN A 68 1.32 3.15 16.49
C ASN A 68 1.74 4.35 15.63
N GLU A 69 2.59 4.13 14.61
CA GLU A 69 3.18 5.23 13.84
C GLU A 69 2.46 5.49 12.52
N PHE A 70 1.85 4.46 11.94
CA PHE A 70 1.22 4.53 10.62
C PHE A 70 -0.29 4.32 10.63
N ASP A 71 -0.93 4.07 11.78
CA ASP A 71 -2.36 3.70 11.85
C ASP A 71 -2.71 2.58 10.85
N LEU A 72 -1.78 1.61 10.72
CA LEU A 72 -1.80 0.59 9.67
C LEU A 72 -1.77 -0.81 10.29
N ILE A 73 -2.83 -1.58 10.01
CA ILE A 73 -2.96 -2.97 10.42
C ILE A 73 -2.96 -3.86 9.17
N LEU A 74 -2.04 -4.82 9.12
CA LEU A 74 -1.88 -5.75 7.98
C LEU A 74 -2.08 -7.19 8.44
N GLU A 75 -3.24 -7.77 8.10
CA GLU A 75 -3.62 -9.15 8.48
C GLU A 75 -3.45 -10.17 7.32
N ASP A 76 -2.65 -9.84 6.31
CA ASP A 76 -2.46 -10.63 5.09
C ASP A 76 -1.27 -11.60 5.16
N ASN A 77 -0.70 -11.81 6.36
CA ASN A 77 0.54 -12.57 6.61
C ASN A 77 1.79 -12.01 5.91
N SER A 78 1.71 -10.80 5.34
CA SER A 78 2.87 -10.18 4.68
C SER A 78 3.97 -9.77 5.67
N LEU A 79 3.60 -9.51 6.93
CA LEU A 79 4.52 -9.25 8.05
C LEU A 79 5.48 -10.42 8.28
N GLU A 80 4.97 -11.65 8.31
CA GLU A 80 5.79 -12.86 8.49
C GLU A 80 6.76 -13.06 7.31
N TRP A 81 6.29 -12.78 6.09
CA TRP A 81 7.12 -12.82 4.90
C TRP A 81 8.25 -11.78 4.97
N LEU A 82 7.95 -10.55 5.39
CA LEU A 82 8.95 -9.50 5.54
C LEU A 82 9.97 -9.87 6.63
N ALA A 83 9.50 -10.25 7.81
CA ALA A 83 10.34 -10.61 8.94
C ALA A 83 11.28 -11.78 8.59
N SER A 84 10.75 -12.84 7.98
CA SER A 84 11.57 -13.99 7.55
C SER A 84 12.58 -13.63 6.46
N SER A 85 12.23 -12.70 5.56
CA SER A 85 13.12 -12.22 4.50
C SER A 85 14.26 -11.36 5.06
N LEU A 86 13.98 -10.46 6.00
CA LEU A 86 14.98 -9.64 6.70
C LEU A 86 16.01 -10.52 7.43
N LEU A 87 15.55 -11.53 8.17
CA LEU A 87 16.44 -12.46 8.88
C LEU A 87 17.32 -13.27 7.92
N LYS A 88 16.79 -13.71 6.78
CA LYS A 88 17.57 -14.37 5.71
C LYS A 88 18.63 -13.44 5.13
N CYS A 89 18.26 -12.21 4.79
CA CYS A 89 19.20 -11.20 4.28
C CYS A 89 20.32 -10.93 5.30
N SER A 90 19.98 -10.74 6.58
CA SER A 90 20.94 -10.55 7.67
C SER A 90 21.91 -11.75 7.79
N MET A 91 21.39 -12.98 7.66
CA MET A 91 22.22 -14.19 7.64
C MET A 91 23.18 -14.24 6.44
N TRP A 92 22.73 -13.93 5.22
CA TRP A 92 23.58 -13.94 4.03
C TRP A 92 24.68 -12.88 4.11
N LEU A 93 24.36 -11.67 4.61
CA LEU A 93 25.33 -10.62 4.88
C LEU A 93 26.39 -11.06 5.90
N LYS A 94 25.98 -11.69 7.00
CA LYS A 94 26.90 -12.23 8.02
C LYS A 94 27.79 -13.36 7.47
N LYS A 95 27.31 -14.15 6.50
CA LYS A 95 28.04 -15.24 5.85
C LYS A 95 28.82 -14.82 4.59
N CYS A 96 28.82 -13.53 4.23
CA CYS A 96 29.41 -13.01 2.99
C CYS A 96 28.84 -13.66 1.70
N GLN A 97 27.60 -14.13 1.74
CA GLN A 97 26.88 -14.75 0.62
C GLN A 97 26.17 -13.70 -0.24
N LYS A 98 26.96 -12.85 -0.91
CA LYS A 98 26.43 -11.74 -1.73
C LYS A 98 25.63 -12.20 -2.95
N ALA A 99 26.03 -13.32 -3.57
CA ALA A 99 25.37 -13.81 -4.79
C ALA A 99 23.93 -14.28 -4.52
N GLU A 100 23.71 -14.98 -3.41
CA GLU A 100 22.39 -15.43 -2.99
C GLU A 100 21.49 -14.26 -2.60
N LEU A 101 22.06 -13.27 -1.92
CA LEU A 101 21.36 -12.04 -1.57
C LEU A 101 20.93 -11.26 -2.82
N GLU A 102 21.84 -11.00 -3.75
CA GLU A 102 21.53 -10.27 -5.00
C GLU A 102 20.50 -11.03 -5.84
N ASN A 103 20.62 -12.36 -5.95
CA ASN A 103 19.64 -13.17 -6.66
C ASN A 103 18.24 -13.05 -6.02
N PHE A 104 18.16 -13.16 -4.69
CA PHE A 104 16.91 -12.99 -3.97
C PHE A 104 16.31 -11.58 -4.17
N LEU A 105 17.12 -10.52 -4.04
CA LEU A 105 16.68 -9.15 -4.25
C LEU A 105 16.25 -8.88 -5.69
N SER A 106 16.86 -9.54 -6.67
CA SER A 106 16.49 -9.40 -8.09
C SER A 106 15.15 -10.03 -8.45
N GLN A 107 14.68 -10.99 -7.63
CA GLN A 107 13.37 -11.62 -7.79
C GLN A 107 12.23 -10.82 -7.14
N LEU A 108 12.57 -9.88 -6.25
CA LEU A 108 11.59 -9.01 -5.64
C LEU A 108 11.02 -8.03 -6.68
N PRO A 109 9.72 -7.74 -6.64
CA PRO A 109 9.14 -6.71 -7.48
C PRO A 109 9.82 -5.38 -7.19
N SER A 110 10.06 -4.57 -8.23
CA SER A 110 10.52 -3.21 -8.01
C SER A 110 9.40 -2.39 -7.39
N GLU A 111 9.78 -1.36 -6.63
CA GLU A 111 8.85 -0.40 -6.05
C GLU A 111 7.92 0.18 -7.14
N SER A 112 8.45 0.48 -8.33
CA SER A 112 7.67 0.92 -9.47
C SER A 112 6.62 -0.11 -9.93
N SER A 113 6.94 -1.41 -9.91
CA SER A 113 5.98 -2.46 -10.28
C SER A 113 4.90 -2.63 -9.23
N VAL A 114 5.25 -2.49 -7.94
CA VAL A 114 4.28 -2.45 -6.83
C VAL A 114 3.35 -1.24 -6.98
N GLN A 115 3.90 -0.07 -7.31
CA GLN A 115 3.13 1.14 -7.57
C GLN A 115 2.16 0.97 -8.76
N THR A 116 2.60 0.38 -9.87
CA THR A 116 1.72 0.12 -11.02
C THR A 116 0.57 -0.82 -10.68
N ALA A 117 0.82 -1.90 -9.93
CA ALA A 117 -0.24 -2.84 -9.53
C ALA A 117 -1.28 -2.19 -8.60
N ALA A 118 -0.85 -1.27 -7.72
CA ALA A 118 -1.74 -0.49 -6.87
C ALA A 118 -2.59 0.49 -7.70
N ILE A 119 -2.00 1.15 -8.71
CA ILE A 119 -2.71 2.05 -9.62
C ILE A 119 -3.72 1.27 -10.47
N GLU A 120 -3.32 0.17 -11.10
CA GLU A 120 -4.20 -0.66 -11.94
C GLU A 120 -5.41 -1.19 -11.16
N SER A 121 -5.24 -1.55 -9.88
CA SER A 121 -6.34 -1.94 -9.01
C SER A 121 -7.30 -0.78 -8.69
N GLN A 122 -6.84 0.47 -8.78
CA GLN A 122 -7.68 1.67 -8.64
C GLN A 122 -8.44 1.99 -9.93
N VAL A 123 -7.86 1.75 -11.12
CA VAL A 123 -8.50 2.03 -12.42
C VAL A 123 -9.70 1.12 -12.71
N VAL A 124 -9.76 -0.08 -12.12
CA VAL A 124 -10.93 -0.98 -12.29
C VAL A 124 -12.18 -0.50 -11.56
N LEU A 125 -12.06 0.42 -10.60
CA LEU A 125 -13.19 1.03 -9.90
C LEU A 125 -13.64 2.38 -10.50
N ASP A 126 -12.85 2.94 -11.43
CA ASP A 126 -13.07 4.27 -12.03
C ASP A 126 -13.34 4.20 -13.55
N ASN A 127 -13.95 3.11 -14.02
CA ASN A 127 -14.53 3.03 -15.36
C ASN A 127 -16.03 3.37 -15.31
N SER A 128 -16.37 4.48 -14.66
CA SER A 128 -17.58 5.24 -14.97
C SER A 128 -17.18 6.68 -15.27
N ASP A 129 -16.98 6.90 -16.56
CA ASP A 129 -17.39 8.11 -17.29
C ASP A 129 -16.89 9.43 -16.71
N GLU A 130 -15.80 9.99 -17.26
CA GLU A 130 -15.72 11.44 -17.50
C GLU A 130 -14.58 11.78 -18.49
N GLU A 131 -14.93 11.78 -19.78
CA GLU A 131 -14.14 12.44 -20.81
C GLU A 131 -14.60 13.91 -20.91
N SER A 132 -13.72 14.78 -20.41
CA SER A 132 -13.33 16.04 -21.05
C SER A 132 -14.24 17.28 -20.94
N SER A 133 -13.67 18.27 -20.24
CA SER A 133 -13.33 19.59 -20.80
C SER A 133 -14.09 20.80 -20.23
N ASP A 134 -13.25 21.65 -19.63
CA ASP A 134 -13.26 23.12 -19.66
C ASP A 134 -13.97 23.88 -18.53
N CYS A 135 -13.15 24.60 -17.79
CA CYS A 135 -13.52 25.57 -16.78
C CYS A 135 -13.57 26.94 -17.43
N GLU A 136 -14.75 27.52 -17.69
CA GLU A 136 -14.87 28.98 -17.80
C GLU A 136 -16.15 29.53 -17.14
N GLU A 137 -15.90 30.41 -16.18
CA GLU A 137 -16.49 31.72 -15.88
C GLU A 137 -18.02 31.92 -15.76
N LEU A 138 -18.35 32.41 -14.57
CA LEU A 138 -19.59 33.02 -14.06
C LEU A 138 -20.32 33.94 -15.05
N GLU A 139 -21.64 33.77 -15.22
CA GLU A 139 -22.62 34.88 -15.20
C GLU A 139 -24.00 34.37 -14.72
N HIS A 140 -24.65 35.17 -13.88
CA HIS A 140 -25.90 34.88 -13.18
C HIS A 140 -27.00 35.76 -13.78
N GLU A 141 -27.97 35.20 -14.50
CA GLU A 141 -29.29 35.82 -14.71
C GLU A 141 -30.42 34.78 -14.78
N THR A 142 -31.50 35.12 -14.08
CA THR A 142 -32.75 34.38 -13.90
C THR A 142 -33.63 34.36 -15.17
N ARG A 143 -34.29 33.24 -15.49
CA ARG A 143 -35.75 33.15 -15.77
C ARG A 143 -36.21 31.70 -16.09
N ASP A 144 -37.34 31.34 -15.48
CA ASP A 144 -38.34 30.30 -15.80
C ASP A 144 -38.29 29.67 -17.21
N GLU A 145 -38.29 28.33 -17.30
CA GLU A 145 -39.43 27.54 -17.80
C GLU A 145 -39.09 26.04 -17.89
N GLN A 146 -40.15 25.23 -17.76
CA GLN A 146 -40.22 23.77 -17.71
C GLN A 146 -39.46 23.04 -18.84
N THR A 147 -38.85 21.88 -18.55
CA THR A 147 -39.23 20.58 -19.15
C THR A 147 -38.35 19.38 -18.73
N LYS A 148 -39.05 18.29 -18.36
CA LYS A 148 -38.70 16.85 -18.52
C LYS A 148 -37.51 16.27 -17.73
N LYS A 149 -37.83 15.74 -16.54
CA LYS A 149 -37.00 14.78 -15.77
C LYS A 149 -36.88 13.43 -16.51
N PRO A 150 -35.70 12.81 -16.61
CA PRO A 150 -35.57 11.43 -17.05
C PRO A 150 -36.15 10.49 -15.98
N SER A 151 -36.99 9.55 -16.42
CA SER A 151 -37.66 8.55 -15.58
C SER A 151 -36.62 7.73 -14.80
N ARG A 152 -36.52 7.93 -13.48
CA ARG A 152 -35.82 7.02 -12.58
C ARG A 152 -36.57 5.69 -12.61
N LYS A 153 -35.97 4.65 -13.22
CA LYS A 153 -36.44 3.28 -13.06
C LYS A 153 -36.46 2.98 -11.56
N ARG A 154 -37.65 2.67 -11.04
CA ARG A 154 -37.87 2.31 -9.64
C ARG A 154 -37.12 1.00 -9.40
N MET A 155 -36.08 1.05 -8.56
CA MET A 155 -35.51 -0.16 -7.98
C MET A 155 -36.60 -0.76 -7.09
N GLU A 156 -37.02 -1.99 -7.36
CA GLU A 156 -37.87 -2.74 -6.43
C GLU A 156 -36.94 -3.46 -5.46
N THR A 157 -37.16 -3.20 -4.18
CA THR A 157 -36.46 -3.83 -3.08
C THR A 157 -37.37 -4.96 -2.59
N ASP A 158 -36.87 -6.19 -2.60
CA ASP A 158 -37.62 -7.34 -2.10
C ASP A 158 -37.73 -7.27 -0.57
N GLU A 159 -38.59 -8.12 0.03
CA GLU A 159 -38.84 -8.17 1.48
C GLU A 159 -37.56 -8.49 2.29
N ASP A 160 -36.55 -9.08 1.65
CA ASP A 160 -35.22 -9.37 2.20
C ASP A 160 -34.18 -8.24 1.98
N GLY A 161 -34.59 -7.08 1.46
CA GLY A 161 -33.72 -5.90 1.33
C GLY A 161 -32.73 -5.92 0.14
N TRP A 162 -32.78 -6.95 -0.70
CA TRP A 162 -31.94 -7.03 -1.90
C TRP A 162 -32.61 -6.33 -3.10
N THR A 163 -31.79 -5.67 -3.92
CA THR A 163 -32.24 -5.02 -5.17
C THR A 163 -31.78 -5.82 -6.38
N THR A 164 -32.72 -6.32 -7.18
CA THR A 164 -32.42 -7.13 -8.36
C THR A 164 -32.15 -6.26 -9.60
N VAL A 165 -30.99 -6.44 -10.24
CA VAL A 165 -30.62 -5.71 -11.47
C VAL A 165 -31.24 -6.40 -12.70
N ILE A 166 -32.29 -5.79 -13.26
CA ILE A 166 -32.93 -6.26 -14.48
C ILE A 166 -32.06 -5.87 -15.69
N ARG A 167 -31.37 -6.84 -16.30
CA ARG A 167 -30.67 -6.64 -17.57
C ARG A 167 -31.66 -6.63 -18.74
N ARG A 168 -31.38 -5.78 -19.73
CA ARG A 168 -32.17 -5.61 -20.96
C ARG A 168 -31.91 -6.73 -21.95
#